data_AF-A0A5N0V278-F1
#
_entry.id   AF-A0A5N0V278-F1
#
_cell.length_a   1.000
_cell.length_b   1.000
_cell.length_c   1.000
_cell.angle_alpha   90.00
_cell.angle_beta   90.00
_cell.angle_gamma   90.00
#
_symmetry.space_group_name_H-M   'P 1'
#
loop_
_entity.id
_entity.type
_entity.pdbx_description
1 polymer ?
#
loop_
_entity_poly.entity_id
_entity_poly.type
_entity_poly.pdbx_seq_one_letter_code
_entity_poly.pdbx_strand_id
1 'polypeptide(L)'
;MYRRSRRERRSPEHRGNDAPEEAAGENPGAGKHRATGGKPAARDRKPSPVPRAKPEPREPDPFEDTSFVRPYALTSGRTAVNYVLELETLVTTVEDCAPPQTMEQIAILEACRSPRSIAELASRLRVPVGVAKVLVSDAADANLVLVHRTLTGDDQADTHLYVMTRVLEGLRRL
;
A
#
# COMPACT_ATOMS: atom_id res chain seq x y z
N MET A 1 -35.27 -47.38 -4.66
CA MET A 1 -34.19 -47.60 -5.66
C MET A 1 -33.53 -46.24 -5.87
N TYR A 2 -32.21 -46.01 -5.95
CA TYR A 2 -31.01 -46.85 -6.09
C TYR A 2 -29.87 -46.12 -5.32
N ARG A 3 -29.28 -46.62 -4.22
CA ARG A 3 -28.14 -47.57 -4.06
C ARG A 3 -26.73 -46.93 -4.08
N ARG A 4 -26.03 -47.09 -2.94
CA ARG A 4 -24.64 -46.72 -2.55
C ARG A 4 -23.49 -46.96 -3.56
N SER A 5 -22.44 -46.15 -3.42
CA SER A 5 -21.01 -46.51 -3.22
C SER A 5 -20.24 -45.22 -2.86
N ARG A 6 -19.31 -45.07 -1.90
CA ARG A 6 -18.46 -45.88 -0.98
C ARG A 6 -17.23 -46.60 -1.56
N ARG A 7 -16.08 -46.18 -1.02
CA ARG A 7 -14.68 -46.69 -1.03
C ARG A 7 -13.74 -45.98 -2.02
N GLU A 8 -12.63 -45.32 -1.65
CA GLU A 8 -11.58 -45.55 -0.62
C GLU A 8 -10.55 -46.61 -1.01
N ARG A 9 -9.33 -46.18 -1.44
CA ARG A 9 -7.98 -46.79 -1.22
C ARG A 9 -6.90 -45.70 -1.45
N ARG A 10 -6.11 -45.33 -0.43
CA ARG A 10 -4.75 -45.81 -0.05
C ARG A 10 -3.58 -45.03 -0.68
N SER A 11 -2.85 -44.28 0.17
CA SER A 11 -1.39 -44.10 0.11
C SER A 11 -0.68 -45.34 0.70
N PRO A 12 0.65 -45.37 0.92
CA PRO A 12 1.77 -44.57 0.38
C PRO A 12 2.87 -45.49 -0.24
N GLU A 13 4.11 -44.99 -0.36
CA GLU A 13 5.44 -45.69 -0.34
C GLU A 13 6.39 -45.19 -1.45
N HIS A 14 7.72 -45.31 -1.40
CA HIS A 14 8.78 -45.24 -0.37
C HIS A 14 10.09 -45.63 -1.09
N ARG A 15 11.13 -44.80 -0.98
CA ARG A 15 12.59 -45.10 -1.13
C ARG A 15 13.30 -43.74 -1.03
N GLY A 16 14.27 -43.48 -0.14
CA GLY A 16 15.32 -44.39 0.37
C GLY A 16 16.37 -44.57 -0.73
N ASN A 17 17.67 -44.29 -0.61
CA ASN A 17 18.61 -44.16 0.52
C ASN A 17 19.76 -43.19 0.07
N ASP A 18 20.70 -42.65 0.88
CA ASP A 18 20.98 -42.81 2.32
C ASP A 18 21.78 -41.62 2.93
N ALA A 19 22.14 -41.73 4.22
CA ALA A 19 23.32 -41.13 4.87
C ALA A 19 24.29 -42.29 5.27
N PRO A 20 25.56 -42.11 5.74
CA PRO A 20 26.25 -40.93 6.30
C PRO A 20 27.54 -40.59 5.49
N GLU A 21 28.63 -39.94 5.94
CA GLU A 21 29.51 -40.17 7.12
C GLU A 21 30.48 -38.98 7.34
N GLU A 22 31.20 -39.04 8.45
CA GLU A 22 32.11 -38.05 9.04
C GLU A 22 33.34 -37.68 8.21
N ALA A 23 33.92 -36.50 8.49
CA ALA A 23 35.38 -36.33 8.59
C ALA A 23 35.74 -35.04 9.34
N ALA A 24 36.24 -35.17 10.58
CA ALA A 24 37.05 -34.12 11.18
C ALA A 24 38.42 -34.07 10.47
N GLY A 25 38.84 -32.88 10.02
CA GLY A 25 40.05 -32.66 9.23
C GLY A 25 41.00 -31.67 9.89
N GLU A 26 41.72 -32.13 10.90
CA GLU A 26 42.71 -31.37 11.66
C GLU A 26 43.95 -31.04 10.82
N ASN A 27 44.54 -29.84 10.97
CA ASN A 27 45.76 -29.46 10.24
C ASN A 27 46.79 -28.79 11.17
N PRO A 28 47.82 -29.52 11.64
CA PRO A 28 48.84 -29.03 12.56
C PRO A 28 50.14 -28.58 11.85
N GLY A 29 50.81 -27.56 12.37
CA GLY A 29 52.11 -27.08 11.87
C GLY A 29 52.42 -25.63 12.31
N ALA A 30 52.70 -25.37 13.59
CA ALA A 30 54.03 -25.44 14.20
C ALA A 30 55.01 -24.33 13.73
N GLY A 31 55.24 -23.33 14.58
CA GLY A 31 56.16 -22.21 14.30
C GLY A 31 56.32 -21.24 15.48
N LYS A 32 56.86 -21.70 16.62
CA LYS A 32 57.07 -20.86 17.81
C LYS A 32 58.31 -19.97 17.68
N HIS A 33 58.16 -18.65 17.72
CA HIS A 33 59.26 -17.76 18.14
C HIS A 33 58.81 -16.63 19.08
N ARG A 34 59.05 -16.89 20.38
CA ARG A 34 59.59 -16.00 21.42
C ARG A 34 58.98 -14.59 21.60
N ALA A 35 58.39 -14.41 22.78
CA ALA A 35 57.88 -13.12 23.26
C ALA A 35 58.96 -12.04 23.45
N THR A 36 58.59 -10.80 23.16
CA THR A 36 59.05 -9.58 23.84
C THR A 36 57.83 -8.70 24.15
N GLY A 37 57.81 -8.08 25.32
CA GLY A 37 56.61 -7.44 25.88
C GLY A 37 56.28 -6.07 25.30
N GLY A 38 55.02 -5.66 25.46
CA GLY A 38 54.54 -4.33 25.10
C GLY A 38 53.02 -4.24 25.23
N LYS A 39 52.53 -3.73 26.35
CA LYS A 39 51.10 -3.50 26.60
C LYS A 39 50.78 -2.02 26.33
N PRO A 40 50.15 -1.64 25.20
CA PRO A 40 49.52 -0.33 25.10
C PRO A 40 48.14 -0.39 25.76
N ALA A 41 47.82 0.60 26.59
CA ALA A 41 46.57 0.67 27.32
C ALA A 41 45.36 0.86 26.39
N ALA A 42 44.20 0.35 26.83
CA ALA A 42 42.92 0.64 26.21
C ALA A 42 42.71 2.16 26.14
N ARG A 43 42.46 2.68 24.94
CA ARG A 43 41.94 4.04 24.79
C ARG A 43 40.42 3.97 24.74
N ASP A 44 39.81 4.11 25.91
CA ASP A 44 38.39 4.47 26.07
C ASP A 44 38.15 5.83 25.41
N ARG A 45 37.93 5.84 24.09
CA ARG A 45 37.35 6.98 23.39
C ARG A 45 35.86 7.02 23.71
N LYS A 46 35.52 7.62 24.86
CA LYS A 46 34.15 8.11 25.09
C LYS A 46 33.75 8.96 23.86
N PRO A 47 32.61 8.69 23.22
CA PRO A 47 32.13 9.58 22.16
C PRO A 47 31.89 10.96 22.77
N SER A 48 32.49 12.00 22.17
CA SER A 48 32.26 13.37 22.61
C SER A 48 30.77 13.69 22.54
N PRO A 49 30.19 14.36 23.55
CA PRO A 49 28.82 14.84 23.45
C PRO A 49 28.76 15.87 22.33
N VAL A 50 28.12 15.53 21.22
CA VAL A 50 27.81 16.49 20.16
C VAL A 50 26.93 17.57 20.82
N PRO A 51 27.31 18.87 20.76
CA PRO A 51 26.46 19.93 21.28
C PRO A 51 25.11 19.82 20.59
N ARG A 52 24.04 19.56 21.37
CA ARG A 52 22.68 19.49 20.85
C ARG A 52 22.32 20.91 20.41
N ALA A 53 22.54 21.20 19.13
CA ALA A 53 22.16 22.46 18.52
C ALA A 53 20.72 22.77 18.90
N LYS A 54 20.43 24.04 19.21
CA LYS A 54 19.03 24.48 19.32
C LYS A 54 18.32 24.04 18.04
N PRO A 55 17.11 23.47 18.11
CA PRO A 55 16.33 23.26 16.90
C PRO A 55 16.12 24.64 16.29
N GLU A 56 16.79 24.90 15.17
CA GLU A 56 16.46 26.05 14.34
C GLU A 56 15.01 25.90 13.87
N PRO A 57 14.26 26.99 13.63
CA PRO A 57 12.92 26.91 13.09
C PRO A 57 12.97 26.26 11.71
N ARG A 58 12.79 24.93 11.67
CA ARG A 58 12.61 24.18 10.45
C ARG A 58 11.32 24.69 9.82
N GLU A 59 11.40 25.17 8.58
CA GLU A 59 10.19 25.44 7.81
C GLU A 59 9.34 24.17 7.84
N PRO A 60 8.06 24.25 8.25
CA PRO A 60 7.23 23.06 8.40
C PRO A 60 7.19 22.35 7.07
N ASP A 61 7.54 21.07 7.06
CA ASP A 61 7.44 20.24 5.87
C ASP A 61 5.96 20.28 5.43
N PRO A 62 5.62 20.60 4.18
CA PRO A 62 4.23 20.61 3.72
C PRO A 62 3.53 19.25 3.87
N PHE A 63 4.26 18.17 4.21
CA PHE A 63 3.75 16.86 4.56
C PHE A 63 3.78 16.52 6.08
N GLU A 64 4.33 17.37 6.96
CA GLU A 64 4.28 17.18 8.43
C GLU A 64 2.89 17.47 9.03
N ASP A 65 1.99 18.12 8.28
CA ASP A 65 0.60 18.45 8.65
C ASP A 65 -0.40 17.27 8.50
N THR A 66 0.08 16.04 8.27
CA THR A 66 -0.75 14.83 8.43
C THR A 66 -1.01 14.58 9.92
N SER A 67 -2.23 14.15 10.27
CA SER A 67 -2.66 13.79 11.62
C SER A 67 -1.56 13.09 12.45
N PHE A 68 -1.49 13.37 13.77
CA PHE A 68 -0.55 12.72 14.71
C PHE A 68 -0.63 11.18 14.74
N VAL A 69 -1.65 10.59 14.11
CA VAL A 69 -1.78 9.16 13.84
C VAL A 69 -0.99 8.79 12.58
N ARG A 70 -0.09 7.80 12.67
CA ARG A 70 0.65 7.27 11.50
C ARG A 70 -0.31 6.98 10.34
N PRO A 71 -0.07 7.45 9.10
CA PRO A 71 -1.07 7.39 8.02
C PRO A 71 -1.70 6.01 7.76
N TYR A 72 -0.91 4.92 7.86
CA TYR A 72 -1.39 3.55 7.65
C TYR A 72 -2.10 2.92 8.87
N ALA A 73 -2.05 3.55 10.05
CA ALA A 73 -2.84 3.10 11.19
C ALA A 73 -4.34 3.31 10.95
N LEU A 74 -4.70 4.34 10.16
CA LEU A 74 -6.09 4.62 9.77
C LEU A 74 -6.73 3.49 8.96
N THR A 75 -5.94 2.74 8.18
CA THR A 75 -6.40 1.57 7.41
C THR A 75 -6.15 0.24 8.12
N SER A 76 -5.68 0.25 9.37
CA SER A 76 -5.16 -0.92 10.10
C SER A 76 -4.05 -1.67 9.33
N GLY A 77 -3.22 -0.94 8.58
CA GLY A 77 -2.13 -1.50 7.77
C GLY A 77 -2.56 -2.06 6.41
N ARG A 78 -3.85 -1.99 6.04
CA ARG A 78 -4.32 -2.41 4.72
C ARG A 78 -3.88 -1.43 3.63
N THR A 79 -3.39 -1.96 2.52
CA THR A 79 -2.91 -1.21 1.34
C THR A 79 -3.51 -1.69 0.03
N ALA A 80 -4.26 -2.80 0.04
CA ALA A 80 -4.99 -3.30 -1.11
C ALA A 80 -6.27 -2.50 -1.35
N VAL A 81 -6.68 -2.39 -2.61
CA VAL A 81 -7.92 -1.76 -3.06
C VAL A 81 -8.61 -2.68 -4.07
N ASN A 82 -9.93 -2.77 -3.99
CA ASN A 82 -10.75 -3.63 -4.85
C ASN A 82 -11.11 -2.96 -6.19
N TYR A 83 -10.86 -1.65 -6.30
CA TYR A 83 -11.21 -0.81 -7.45
C TYR A 83 -9.97 -0.21 -8.08
N VAL A 84 -9.98 -0.07 -9.42
CA VAL A 84 -9.00 0.75 -10.14
C VAL A 84 -9.35 2.22 -9.88
N LEU A 85 -8.59 2.83 -8.96
CA LEU A 85 -8.73 4.23 -8.57
C LEU A 85 -7.52 4.99 -9.08
N GLU A 86 -7.67 5.73 -10.17
CA GLU A 86 -6.68 6.68 -10.70
C GLU A 86 -6.75 8.00 -9.90
N LEU A 87 -5.94 9.02 -10.21
CA LEU A 87 -5.95 10.29 -9.45
C LEU A 87 -7.18 11.15 -9.81
N GLU A 88 -7.56 11.06 -11.08
CA GLU A 88 -8.68 11.71 -11.75
C GLU A 88 -10.03 11.01 -11.58
N THR A 89 -10.04 9.73 -11.16
CA THR A 89 -11.26 8.94 -10.97
C THR A 89 -12.24 9.69 -10.06
N LEU A 90 -13.44 9.95 -10.58
CA LEU A 90 -14.48 10.68 -9.85
C LEU A 90 -15.27 9.75 -8.92
N VAL A 91 -15.67 10.29 -7.78
CA VAL A 91 -16.44 9.61 -6.74
C VAL A 91 -17.62 10.50 -6.34
N THR A 92 -18.79 9.90 -6.17
CA THR A 92 -20.00 10.57 -5.63
C THR A 92 -20.63 9.74 -4.52
N THR A 93 -21.24 10.39 -3.54
CA THR A 93 -22.13 9.74 -2.57
C THR A 93 -23.31 9.08 -3.28
N VAL A 94 -23.73 7.89 -2.82
CA VAL A 94 -24.95 7.22 -3.30
C VAL A 94 -26.17 7.82 -2.60
N GLU A 95 -27.23 8.10 -3.36
CA GLU A 95 -28.51 8.56 -2.80
C GLU A 95 -29.12 7.46 -1.91
N ASP A 96 -29.69 7.84 -0.76
CA ASP A 96 -30.24 6.93 0.25
C ASP A 96 -29.29 5.80 0.71
N CYS A 97 -27.98 6.06 0.71
CA CYS A 97 -26.98 5.10 1.21
C CYS A 97 -27.16 4.73 2.69
N ALA A 98 -26.60 3.58 3.08
CA ALA A 98 -26.60 3.12 4.47
C ALA A 98 -25.90 4.14 5.41
N PRO A 99 -26.29 4.22 6.69
CA PRO A 99 -25.66 5.15 7.63
C PRO A 99 -24.16 4.82 7.79
N PRO A 100 -23.26 5.80 7.69
CA PRO A 100 -21.82 5.59 7.89
C PRO A 100 -21.51 5.12 9.31
N GLN A 101 -20.54 4.23 9.43
CA GLN A 101 -20.16 3.58 10.69
C GLN A 101 -18.87 4.18 11.29
N THR A 102 -18.11 4.96 10.53
CA THR A 102 -16.85 5.58 10.97
C THR A 102 -16.79 7.08 10.62
N MET A 103 -15.91 7.83 11.29
CA MET A 103 -15.73 9.26 11.03
C MET A 103 -15.18 9.52 9.62
N GLU A 104 -14.35 8.62 9.12
CA GLU A 104 -13.76 8.65 7.78
C GLU A 104 -14.85 8.49 6.71
N GLN A 105 -15.81 7.58 6.93
CA GLN A 105 -16.96 7.41 6.04
C GLN A 105 -17.85 8.67 6.05
N ILE A 106 -18.11 9.28 7.20
CA ILE A 106 -18.84 10.57 7.28
C ILE A 106 -18.11 11.63 6.46
N ALA A 107 -16.80 11.82 6.69
CA ALA A 107 -16.00 12.82 5.99
C ALA A 107 -15.96 12.58 4.46
N ILE A 108 -15.91 11.32 4.01
CA ILE A 108 -16.01 10.95 2.60
C ILE A 108 -17.38 11.30 2.03
N LEU A 109 -18.48 10.97 2.71
CA LEU A 109 -19.84 11.23 2.21
C LEU A 109 -20.17 12.73 2.17
N GLU A 110 -19.67 13.52 3.12
CA GLU A 110 -19.74 14.98 3.07
C GLU A 110 -18.88 15.55 1.95
N ALA A 111 -17.71 14.94 1.69
CA ALA A 111 -16.85 15.36 0.58
C ALA A 111 -17.43 14.98 -0.80
N CYS A 112 -18.14 13.87 -0.93
CA CYS A 112 -18.60 13.34 -2.22
C CYS A 112 -20.04 13.73 -2.60
N ARG A 113 -20.67 14.69 -1.91
CA ARG A 113 -22.01 15.24 -2.28
C ARG A 113 -22.05 15.83 -3.69
N SER A 114 -20.90 16.22 -4.23
CA SER A 114 -20.66 16.52 -5.64
C SER A 114 -19.55 15.60 -6.15
N PRO A 115 -19.46 15.28 -7.46
CA PRO A 115 -18.35 14.50 -7.99
C PRO A 115 -16.99 15.11 -7.62
N ARG A 116 -16.10 14.30 -7.03
CA ARG A 116 -14.72 14.70 -6.69
C ARG A 116 -13.72 13.63 -7.08
N SER A 117 -12.52 14.07 -7.46
CA SER A 117 -11.43 13.15 -7.80
C SER A 117 -10.74 12.58 -6.56
N ILE A 118 -10.11 11.42 -6.69
CA ILE A 118 -9.29 10.81 -5.62
C ILE A 118 -8.19 11.77 -5.14
N ALA A 119 -7.59 12.55 -6.04
CA ALA A 119 -6.59 13.56 -5.69
C ALA A 119 -7.18 14.67 -4.79
N GLU A 120 -8.40 15.13 -5.07
CA GLU A 120 -9.08 16.14 -4.25
C GLU A 120 -9.55 15.57 -2.90
N LEU A 121 -9.97 14.30 -2.87
CA LEU A 121 -10.33 13.62 -1.62
C LEU A 121 -9.12 13.45 -0.69
N ALA A 122 -7.95 13.06 -1.23
CA ALA A 122 -6.73 12.93 -0.45
C ALA A 122 -6.33 14.25 0.23
N SER A 123 -6.40 15.38 -0.48
CA SER A 123 -6.06 16.70 0.07
C SER A 123 -7.09 17.20 1.09
N ARG A 124 -8.39 17.00 0.83
CA ARG A 124 -9.46 17.37 1.78
C ARG A 124 -9.43 16.56 3.07
N LEU A 125 -9.16 15.26 2.99
CA LEU A 125 -9.02 14.37 4.14
C LEU A 125 -7.65 14.52 4.84
N ARG A 126 -6.69 15.24 4.24
CA ARG A 126 -5.30 15.40 4.72
C ARG A 126 -4.59 14.06 4.97
N VAL A 127 -4.78 13.11 4.05
CA VAL A 127 -4.14 11.79 4.09
C VAL A 127 -3.36 11.53 2.79
N PRO A 128 -2.30 10.69 2.82
CA PRO A 128 -1.62 10.28 1.59
C PRO A 128 -2.58 9.61 0.60
N VAL A 129 -2.36 9.81 -0.70
CA VAL A 129 -3.23 9.29 -1.78
C VAL A 129 -3.48 7.78 -1.64
N GLY A 130 -2.49 6.98 -1.23
CA GLY A 130 -2.67 5.55 -1.00
C GLY A 130 -3.68 5.23 0.10
N VAL A 131 -3.71 6.03 1.18
CA VAL A 131 -4.68 5.92 2.27
C VAL A 131 -6.08 6.31 1.78
N ALA A 132 -6.19 7.42 1.03
CA ALA A 132 -7.45 7.86 0.45
C ALA A 132 -8.07 6.79 -0.46
N LYS A 133 -7.27 6.14 -1.32
CA LYS A 133 -7.73 5.04 -2.18
C LYS A 133 -8.28 3.85 -1.38
N VAL A 134 -7.65 3.47 -0.27
CA VAL A 134 -8.14 2.39 0.61
C VAL A 134 -9.48 2.77 1.26
N LEU A 135 -9.59 3.97 1.83
CA LEU A 135 -10.82 4.44 2.46
C LEU A 135 -11.99 4.57 1.46
N VAL A 136 -11.71 5.01 0.23
CA VAL A 136 -12.70 5.07 -0.85
C VAL A 136 -13.10 3.67 -1.32
N SER A 137 -12.17 2.71 -1.41
CA SER A 137 -12.49 1.31 -1.69
C SER A 137 -13.42 0.74 -0.62
N ASP A 138 -13.10 0.94 0.66
CA ASP A 138 -13.95 0.48 1.78
C ASP A 138 -15.36 1.10 1.74
N ALA A 139 -15.46 2.40 1.40
CA ALA A 139 -16.73 3.08 1.25
C ALA A 139 -17.53 2.59 0.03
N ALA A 140 -16.86 2.21 -1.06
CA ALA A 140 -17.49 1.64 -2.25
C ALA A 140 -17.96 0.19 -2.01
N ASP A 141 -17.16 -0.63 -1.32
CA ASP A 141 -17.53 -1.98 -0.88
C ASP A 141 -18.75 -1.94 0.06
N ALA A 142 -18.87 -0.89 0.88
CA ALA A 142 -20.03 -0.63 1.73
C ALA A 142 -21.23 0.03 1.01
N ASN A 143 -21.16 0.24 -0.32
CA ASN A 143 -22.17 0.92 -1.15
C ASN A 143 -22.54 2.34 -0.67
N LEU A 144 -21.59 3.03 -0.02
CA LEU A 144 -21.75 4.43 0.42
C LEU A 144 -21.43 5.42 -0.70
N VAL A 145 -20.49 5.05 -1.58
CA VAL A 145 -20.05 5.87 -2.72
C VAL A 145 -20.06 5.09 -4.03
N LEU A 146 -20.39 5.80 -5.11
CA LEU A 146 -20.29 5.35 -6.49
C LEU A 146 -18.94 5.82 -7.05
N VAL A 147 -18.14 4.87 -7.54
CA VAL A 147 -16.91 5.13 -8.28
C VAL A 147 -17.25 5.24 -9.76
N HIS A 148 -17.03 6.40 -10.36
CA HIS A 148 -17.22 6.63 -11.78
C HIS A 148 -16.01 6.05 -12.52
N ARG A 149 -16.23 5.01 -13.34
CA ARG A 149 -15.14 4.44 -14.15
C ARG A 149 -14.58 5.49 -15.10
N THR A 150 -13.30 5.82 -14.95
CA THR A 150 -12.55 6.46 -16.03
C THR A 150 -12.46 5.49 -17.20
N LEU A 151 -12.96 5.92 -18.37
CA LEU A 151 -13.01 5.12 -19.59
C LEU A 151 -11.66 5.14 -20.29
N THR A 152 -10.70 4.42 -19.71
CA THR A 152 -9.32 4.33 -20.23
C THR A 152 -9.20 3.14 -21.18
N GLY A 153 -9.66 3.29 -22.44
CA GLY A 153 -9.57 2.27 -23.48
C GLY A 153 -10.50 2.47 -24.68
N ASP A 154 -10.31 1.68 -25.74
CA ASP A 154 -11.01 1.80 -27.03
C ASP A 154 -12.54 1.58 -26.95
N ASP A 155 -13.05 0.97 -25.87
CA ASP A 155 -14.47 0.62 -25.65
C ASP A 155 -15.48 1.78 -25.83
N GLN A 156 -15.01 3.03 -25.79
CA GLN A 156 -15.81 4.23 -26.09
C GLN A 156 -15.11 5.22 -27.04
N ALA A 157 -14.00 4.83 -27.67
CA ALA A 157 -13.27 5.68 -28.61
C ALA A 157 -14.16 6.07 -29.81
N ASP A 158 -14.90 5.11 -30.36
CA ASP A 158 -15.85 5.35 -31.46
C ASP A 158 -16.97 6.32 -31.06
N THR A 159 -17.57 6.14 -29.87
CA THR A 159 -18.61 7.04 -29.34
C THR A 159 -18.06 8.45 -29.14
N HIS A 160 -16.85 8.58 -28.59
CA HIS A 160 -16.23 9.87 -28.34
C HIS A 160 -15.84 10.57 -29.66
N LEU A 161 -15.25 9.85 -30.62
CA LEU A 161 -14.97 10.36 -31.96
C LEU A 161 -16.26 10.78 -32.70
N TYR A 162 -17.33 10.01 -32.58
CA TYR A 162 -18.63 10.35 -33.16
C TYR A 162 -19.19 11.66 -32.57
N VAL A 163 -19.15 11.82 -31.24
CA VAL A 163 -19.58 13.07 -30.58
C VAL A 163 -18.70 14.25 -31.00
N MET A 164 -17.37 14.10 -31.00
CA MET A 164 -16.43 15.14 -31.45
C MET A 164 -16.66 15.54 -32.91
N THR A 165 -16.86 14.57 -33.81
CA THR A 165 -17.14 14.80 -35.23
C THR A 165 -18.47 15.55 -35.40
N ARG A 166 -19.51 15.17 -34.66
CA ARG A 166 -20.82 15.83 -34.68
C ARG A 166 -20.77 17.28 -34.17
N VAL A 167 -19.98 17.55 -33.13
CA VAL A 167 -19.74 18.92 -32.63
C VAL A 167 -18.99 19.75 -33.69
N LEU A 168 -17.95 19.18 -34.29
CA LEU A 168 -17.14 19.83 -35.33
C LEU A 168 -17.94 20.11 -36.62
N GLU A 169 -18.85 19.23 -37.02
CA GLU A 169 -19.81 19.52 -38.10
C GLU A 169 -20.78 20.64 -37.73
N GLY A 170 -21.27 20.68 -36.49
CA GLY A 170 -22.14 21.75 -36.00
C GLY A 170 -21.46 23.12 -36.04
N LEU A 171 -20.21 23.19 -35.57
CA LEU A 171 -19.41 24.42 -35.58
C LEU A 171 -19.02 24.90 -36.98
N ARG A 172 -18.93 24.00 -37.97
CA ARG A 172 -18.63 24.33 -39.38
C ARG A 172 -19.84 24.77 -40.21
N ARG A 173 -21.05 24.71 -39.65
CA ARG A 173 -22.31 25.11 -40.31
C ARG A 173 -22.84 26.47 -39.81
N LEU A 174 -22.00 27.21 -39.10
CA LEU A 174 -22.20 28.58 -38.62
C LEU A 174 -21.22 29.52 -39.33
#